data_AF-A0AAD8RGZ1-F1
#
_entry.id   AF-A0AAD8RGZ1-F1
#
_cell.length_a   1.000
_cell.length_b   1.000
_cell.length_c   1.000
_cell.angle_alpha   90.00
_cell.angle_beta   90.00
_cell.angle_gamma   90.00
#
_symmetry.space_group_name_H-M   'P 1'
#
loop_
_entity.id
_entity.type
_entity.pdbx_description
1 polymer ?
#
loop_
_entity_poly.entity_id
_entity_poly.type
_entity_poly.pdbx_seq_one_letter_code
_entity_poly.pdbx_strand_id
1 'polypeptide(L)'
;MGQYEDNGAASLPDDLLADILGRLPRRWLAMSRSVCKAWQATIDARRLLLLPLRLDGIFLNFTHHKFPEFFSRPWTPVTGEMNFLPCAYDNPEDDCCEVQDHCNGLLLLQDALTQIPNYVVNPATRRWDSLPDHPPIDVMGVECMTTAYLVCDPTASLHYEVFNIPSFPCKINGHLDPLLEESEWPQATCTMHVFSSRTRCWEPRSFDRDGDAIGTIATSFRINI
;
A
#
# COMPACT_ATOMS: atom_id res chain seq x y z
N MET A 1 11.96 -0.24 63.95
CA MET A 1 11.00 -1.25 63.44
C MET A 1 9.78 -0.48 62.96
N GLY A 2 9.39 -0.46 61.69
CA GLY A 2 9.79 -1.26 60.54
C GLY A 2 9.78 -0.44 59.25
N GLN A 3 10.51 -0.95 58.28
CA GLN A 3 10.62 -0.44 56.92
C GLN A 3 9.26 -0.63 56.22
N TYR A 4 8.76 0.39 55.55
CA TYR A 4 7.77 0.22 54.49
C TYR A 4 8.52 -0.34 53.29
N GLU A 5 8.43 -1.66 53.11
CA GLU A 5 8.80 -2.29 51.84
C GLU A 5 7.79 -1.80 50.79
N ASP A 6 8.25 -0.86 49.95
CA ASP A 6 7.67 -0.60 48.65
C ASP A 6 7.76 -1.90 47.85
N ASN A 7 6.66 -2.64 47.83
CA ASN A 7 6.55 -3.91 47.14
C ASN A 7 6.48 -3.60 45.64
N GLY A 8 7.64 -3.26 45.08
CA GLY A 8 7.87 -3.09 43.66
C GLY A 8 7.55 -4.41 42.96
N ALA A 9 6.29 -4.59 42.60
CA ALA A 9 5.87 -5.64 41.70
C ALA A 9 6.68 -5.44 40.41
N ALA A 10 7.74 -6.22 40.25
CA ALA A 10 8.62 -6.18 39.11
C ALA A 10 7.77 -6.39 37.86
N SER A 11 7.44 -5.30 37.17
CA SER A 11 6.79 -5.37 35.88
C SER A 11 7.70 -6.19 34.99
N LEU A 12 7.14 -7.24 34.38
CA LEU A 12 7.87 -8.05 33.43
C LEU A 12 8.43 -7.12 32.33
N PRO A 13 9.74 -7.16 32.03
CA PRO A 13 10.31 -6.38 30.93
C PRO A 13 9.57 -6.67 29.62
N ASP A 14 9.34 -5.64 28.81
CA ASP A 14 8.59 -5.75 27.55
C ASP A 14 9.20 -6.81 26.60
N ASP A 15 10.52 -7.03 26.67
CA ASP A 15 11.23 -8.09 25.96
C ASP A 15 10.76 -9.50 26.33
N LEU A 16 10.67 -9.78 27.62
CA LEU A 16 10.24 -11.09 28.11
C LEU A 16 8.73 -11.29 27.90
N LEU A 17 7.94 -10.23 28.04
CA LEU A 17 6.51 -10.28 27.74
C LEU A 17 6.27 -10.62 26.28
N ALA A 18 7.00 -9.98 25.37
CA ALA A 18 6.94 -10.28 23.95
C ALA A 18 7.32 -11.73 23.61
N ASP A 19 8.37 -12.27 24.23
CA ASP A 19 8.80 -13.64 23.98
C ASP A 19 7.75 -14.67 24.46
N ILE A 20 7.06 -14.38 25.56
CA ILE A 20 5.95 -15.21 26.05
C ILE A 20 4.76 -15.13 25.09
N LEU A 21 4.35 -13.92 24.73
CA LEU A 21 3.22 -13.71 23.81
C LEU A 21 3.52 -14.29 22.42
N GLY A 22 4.74 -14.14 21.90
CA GLY A 22 5.18 -14.65 20.60
C GLY A 22 5.18 -16.18 20.50
N ARG A 23 5.13 -16.91 21.63
CA ARG A 23 4.97 -18.37 21.65
C ARG A 23 3.53 -18.83 21.56
N LEU A 24 2.56 -17.93 21.71
CA LEU A 24 1.14 -18.27 21.63
C LEU A 24 0.71 -18.52 20.19
N PRO A 25 -0.17 -19.52 19.93
CA PRO A 25 -0.82 -19.65 18.63
C PRO A 25 -1.62 -18.38 18.29
N ARG A 26 -1.69 -18.04 16.99
CA ARG A 26 -2.28 -16.79 16.47
C ARG A 26 -3.63 -16.41 17.09
N ARG A 27 -4.54 -17.38 17.20
CA ARG A 27 -5.88 -17.14 17.79
C ARG A 27 -5.79 -16.61 19.22
N TRP A 28 -4.86 -17.15 20.01
CA TRP A 28 -4.66 -16.77 21.40
C TRP A 28 -3.87 -15.48 21.51
N LEU A 29 -2.95 -15.22 20.58
CA LEU A 29 -2.25 -13.95 20.49
C LEU A 29 -3.21 -12.80 20.15
N ALA A 30 -4.16 -13.02 19.24
CA ALA A 30 -5.19 -12.03 18.89
C ALA A 30 -6.12 -11.75 20.08
N MET A 31 -6.47 -12.79 20.85
CA MET A 31 -7.23 -12.64 22.09
C MET A 31 -6.39 -11.97 23.20
N SER A 32 -5.08 -12.22 23.25
CA SER A 32 -4.18 -11.59 24.23
C SER A 32 -4.07 -10.09 24.01
N ARG A 33 -4.21 -9.65 22.76
CA ARG A 33 -4.24 -8.23 22.37
C ARG A 33 -5.40 -7.46 23.04
N SER A 34 -6.51 -8.11 23.38
CA SER A 34 -7.65 -7.45 24.03
C SER A 34 -7.62 -7.49 25.57
N VAL A 35 -6.60 -8.12 26.18
CA VAL A 35 -6.51 -8.29 27.63
C VAL A 35 -6.16 -6.98 28.34
N CYS A 36 -5.11 -6.29 27.90
CA CYS A 36 -4.72 -4.98 28.45
C CYS A 36 -3.90 -4.16 27.45
N LYS A 37 -3.80 -2.85 27.70
CA LYS A 37 -3.06 -1.91 26.84
C LYS A 37 -1.57 -2.23 26.72
N ALA A 38 -0.95 -2.73 27.80
CA ALA A 38 0.47 -3.10 27.77
C ALA A 38 0.71 -4.27 26.80
N TRP A 39 -0.11 -5.32 26.88
CA TRP A 39 -0.01 -6.48 25.99
C TRP A 39 -0.34 -6.11 24.54
N GLN A 40 -1.36 -5.29 24.34
CA GLN A 40 -1.67 -4.71 23.03
C GLN A 40 -0.45 -3.98 22.45
N ALA A 41 0.14 -3.06 23.22
CA ALA A 41 1.30 -2.29 22.81
C ALA A 41 2.50 -3.19 22.48
N THR A 42 2.78 -4.21 23.29
CA THR A 42 3.86 -5.17 23.02
C THR A 42 3.62 -5.99 21.76
N ILE A 43 2.39 -6.49 21.56
CA ILE A 43 2.00 -7.27 20.37
C ILE A 43 2.09 -6.42 19.10
N ASP A 44 1.60 -5.18 19.16
CA ASP A 44 1.57 -4.26 18.03
C ASP A 44 2.98 -3.73 17.71
N ALA A 45 3.75 -3.32 18.72
CA ALA A 45 5.13 -2.82 18.55
C ALA A 45 6.07 -3.86 17.94
N ARG A 46 5.90 -5.14 18.33
CA ARG A 46 6.69 -6.25 17.77
C ARG A 46 6.02 -6.97 16.63
N ARG A 47 4.85 -6.48 16.19
CA ARG A 47 4.12 -7.04 15.06
C ARG A 47 3.92 -8.56 15.19
N LEU A 48 3.69 -9.05 16.42
CA LEU A 48 3.66 -10.50 16.70
C LEU A 48 2.50 -11.21 15.99
N LEU A 49 1.45 -10.46 15.63
CA LEU A 49 0.33 -10.96 14.84
C LEU A 49 0.61 -11.01 13.33
N LEU A 50 1.65 -10.33 12.85
CA LEU A 50 2.03 -10.45 11.45
C LEU A 50 2.52 -11.88 11.19
N LEU A 51 2.12 -12.42 10.03
CA LEU A 51 2.74 -13.63 9.50
C LEU A 51 4.22 -13.33 9.26
N PRO A 52 5.17 -14.27 9.49
CA PRO A 52 6.30 -14.32 8.57
C PRO A 52 5.64 -14.43 7.20
N LEU A 53 5.67 -13.33 6.44
CA LEU A 53 5.06 -13.26 5.12
C LEU A 53 5.70 -14.39 4.32
N ARG A 54 4.96 -15.50 4.16
CA ARG A 54 5.42 -16.59 3.33
C ARG A 54 5.24 -16.11 1.91
N LEU A 55 6.35 -16.00 1.18
CA LEU A 55 6.28 -15.74 -0.24
C LEU A 55 5.75 -17.00 -0.93
N ASP A 56 4.45 -17.02 -1.16
CA ASP A 56 3.75 -18.13 -1.81
C ASP A 56 3.89 -18.08 -3.34
N GLY A 57 4.01 -16.88 -3.91
CA GLY A 57 4.30 -16.71 -5.33
C GLY A 57 4.63 -15.28 -5.69
N ILE A 58 4.91 -15.07 -6.98
CA ILE A 58 5.22 -13.78 -7.60
C ILE A 58 4.32 -13.58 -8.82
N PHE A 59 3.84 -12.36 -9.00
CA PHE A 59 3.16 -11.94 -10.22
C PHE A 59 4.14 -11.18 -11.12
N LEU A 60 4.13 -11.47 -12.41
CA LEU A 60 4.95 -10.79 -13.41
C LEU A 60 4.04 -10.22 -14.49
N ASN A 61 4.21 -8.93 -14.78
CA ASN A 61 3.56 -8.29 -15.91
C ASN A 61 4.35 -8.62 -17.19
N PHE A 62 3.66 -9.11 -18.21
CA PHE A 62 4.23 -9.36 -19.53
C PHE A 62 3.52 -8.49 -20.56
N THR A 63 4.29 -7.91 -21.48
CA THR A 63 3.71 -7.18 -22.59
C THR A 63 2.83 -8.12 -23.42
N HIS A 64 1.69 -7.60 -23.89
CA HIS A 64 0.70 -8.34 -24.69
C HIS A 64 -0.03 -9.47 -23.96
N HIS A 65 0.16 -9.64 -22.65
CA HIS A 65 -0.64 -10.56 -21.85
C HIS A 65 -1.78 -9.78 -21.19
N LYS A 66 -3.02 -10.27 -21.38
CA LYS A 66 -4.21 -9.63 -20.80
C LYS A 66 -4.17 -9.56 -19.27
N PHE A 67 -3.49 -10.50 -18.63
CA PHE A 67 -3.32 -10.56 -17.18
C PHE A 67 -1.87 -10.91 -16.82
N PRO A 68 -1.39 -10.52 -15.63
CA PRO A 68 -0.09 -10.94 -15.11
C PRO A 68 0.00 -12.46 -14.95
N GLU A 69 1.20 -13.00 -15.18
CA GLU A 69 1.48 -14.41 -14.91
C GLU A 69 1.85 -14.63 -13.45
N PHE A 70 1.37 -15.72 -12.87
CA PHE A 70 1.63 -16.07 -11.48
C PHE A 70 2.52 -17.30 -11.36
N PHE A 71 3.71 -17.10 -10.80
CA PHE A 71 4.65 -18.18 -10.49
C PHE A 71 4.57 -18.49 -9.00
N SER A 72 4.26 -19.74 -8.68
CA SER A 72 4.07 -20.17 -7.31
C SER A 72 4.72 -21.51 -7.04
N ARG A 73 4.87 -21.83 -5.75
CA ARG A 73 5.32 -23.16 -5.35
C ARG A 73 4.20 -24.19 -5.58
N PRO A 74 4.51 -25.46 -5.92
CA PRO A 74 3.50 -26.47 -6.27
C PRO A 74 2.38 -26.72 -5.24
N TRP A 75 2.57 -26.30 -3.98
CA TRP A 75 1.63 -26.54 -2.88
C TRP A 75 0.96 -25.27 -2.37
N THR A 76 0.97 -24.20 -3.16
CA THR A 76 0.32 -22.96 -2.76
C THR A 76 -1.17 -23.05 -3.06
N PRO A 77 -2.05 -22.77 -2.09
CA PRO A 77 -3.49 -22.85 -2.31
C PRO A 77 -4.04 -21.68 -3.14
N VAL A 78 -3.22 -20.64 -3.39
CA VAL A 78 -3.59 -19.47 -4.18
C VAL A 78 -3.39 -19.77 -5.66
N THR A 79 -4.43 -19.52 -6.45
CA THR A 79 -4.36 -19.47 -7.91
C THR A 79 -4.15 -18.02 -8.35
N GLY A 80 -3.34 -17.84 -9.39
CA GLY A 80 -3.14 -16.54 -10.03
C GLY A 80 -4.10 -16.25 -11.18
N GLU A 81 -5.04 -17.14 -11.46
CA GLU A 81 -6.03 -16.93 -12.53
C GLU A 81 -6.94 -15.75 -12.20
N MET A 82 -7.12 -14.85 -13.17
CA MET A 82 -7.92 -13.63 -13.04
C MET A 82 -9.25 -13.68 -13.80
N ASN A 83 -9.72 -14.87 -14.16
CA ASN A 83 -11.00 -15.11 -14.86
C ASN A 83 -12.26 -14.67 -14.11
N PHE A 84 -12.12 -14.27 -12.84
CA PHE A 84 -13.21 -13.78 -12.00
C PHE A 84 -13.36 -12.25 -12.06
N LEU A 85 -12.47 -11.55 -12.76
CA LEU A 85 -12.57 -10.11 -13.02
C LEU A 85 -13.52 -9.85 -14.21
N PRO A 86 -14.27 -8.72 -14.21
CA PRO A 86 -15.14 -8.35 -15.32
C PRO A 86 -14.40 -8.28 -16.66
N CYS A 87 -13.19 -7.71 -16.65
CA CYS A 87 -12.39 -7.53 -17.84
C CYS A 87 -11.93 -8.84 -18.50
N ALA A 88 -12.02 -9.98 -17.81
CA ALA A 88 -11.70 -11.29 -18.38
C ALA A 88 -12.63 -11.69 -19.54
N TYR A 89 -13.82 -11.08 -19.61
CA TYR A 89 -14.85 -11.36 -20.62
C TYR A 89 -14.87 -10.33 -21.76
N ASP A 90 -14.09 -9.26 -21.63
CA ASP A 90 -13.92 -8.26 -22.68
C ASP A 90 -13.13 -8.85 -23.86
N ASN A 91 -13.10 -8.16 -25.00
CA ASN A 91 -12.41 -8.66 -26.18
C ASN A 91 -10.94 -8.99 -25.83
N PRO A 92 -10.36 -10.10 -26.29
CA PRO A 92 -8.93 -10.38 -26.09
C PRO A 92 -8.01 -9.31 -26.71
N GLU A 93 -8.52 -8.48 -27.61
CA GLU A 93 -7.82 -7.30 -28.15
C GLU A 93 -7.98 -6.04 -27.28
N ASP A 94 -8.88 -6.04 -26.28
CA ASP A 94 -9.05 -4.94 -25.33
C ASP A 94 -7.88 -4.89 -24.31
N ASP A 95 -7.82 -3.77 -23.60
CA ASP A 95 -6.70 -3.36 -22.74
C ASP A 95 -6.25 -4.43 -21.73
N CYS A 96 -4.94 -4.55 -21.58
CA CYS A 96 -4.31 -5.50 -20.65
C CYS A 96 -4.41 -4.96 -19.21
N CYS A 97 -4.59 -5.84 -18.24
CA CYS A 97 -4.53 -5.51 -16.82
C CYS A 97 -3.12 -5.82 -16.28
N GLU A 98 -2.50 -4.83 -15.66
CA GLU A 98 -1.17 -4.96 -15.05
C GLU A 98 -1.24 -4.78 -13.54
N VAL A 99 -0.37 -5.48 -12.81
CA VAL A 99 -0.17 -5.21 -11.38
C VAL A 99 0.66 -3.95 -11.26
N GLN A 100 0.05 -2.88 -10.73
CA GLN A 100 0.72 -1.62 -10.43
C GLN A 100 1.45 -1.68 -9.08
N ASP A 101 0.78 -2.21 -8.06
CA ASP A 101 1.31 -2.32 -6.70
C ASP A 101 0.70 -3.52 -5.96
N HIS A 102 1.27 -3.88 -4.83
CA HIS A 102 0.77 -4.95 -3.97
C HIS A 102 1.02 -4.67 -2.50
N CYS A 103 0.07 -5.07 -1.65
CA CYS A 103 0.22 -4.89 -0.20
C CYS A 103 -0.50 -6.01 0.55
N ASN A 104 0.21 -6.74 1.42
CA ASN A 104 -0.35 -7.80 2.27
C ASN A 104 -1.22 -8.83 1.52
N GLY A 105 -0.83 -9.18 0.29
CA GLY A 105 -1.52 -10.15 -0.56
C GLY A 105 -2.69 -9.59 -1.37
N LEU A 106 -2.98 -8.29 -1.25
CA LEU A 106 -3.83 -7.56 -2.19
C LEU A 106 -2.99 -7.04 -3.35
N LEU A 107 -3.60 -6.99 -4.54
CA LEU A 107 -3.02 -6.46 -5.77
C LEU A 107 -3.81 -5.24 -6.21
N LEU A 108 -3.11 -4.18 -6.60
CA LEU A 108 -3.69 -3.04 -7.31
C LEU A 108 -3.46 -3.26 -8.80
N LEU A 109 -4.54 -3.36 -9.56
CA LEU A 109 -4.51 -3.52 -11.00
C LEU A 109 -4.82 -2.20 -11.70
N GLN A 110 -4.08 -1.94 -12.76
CA GLN A 110 -4.30 -0.81 -13.66
C GLN A 110 -4.51 -1.30 -15.08
N ASP A 111 -5.13 -0.43 -15.88
CA ASP A 111 -5.17 -0.56 -17.32
C ASP A 111 -3.79 -0.26 -17.93
N ALA A 112 -3.28 -1.14 -18.80
CA ALA A 112 -1.96 -0.97 -19.40
C ALA A 112 -1.88 0.20 -20.39
N LEU A 113 -3.00 0.58 -21.05
CA LEU A 113 -3.01 1.68 -22.01
C LEU A 113 -3.22 3.02 -21.32
N THR A 114 -4.24 3.11 -20.46
CA THR A 114 -4.59 4.38 -19.80
C THR A 114 -3.76 4.64 -18.55
N GLN A 115 -3.12 3.60 -17.99
CA GLN A 115 -2.36 3.66 -16.73
C GLN A 115 -3.24 4.10 -15.55
N ILE A 116 -4.56 3.91 -15.67
CA ILE A 116 -5.54 4.24 -14.63
C ILE A 116 -5.76 3.00 -13.74
N PRO A 117 -5.70 3.15 -12.41
CA PRO A 117 -6.01 2.06 -11.48
C PRO A 117 -7.50 1.74 -11.50
N ASN A 118 -7.84 0.48 -11.76
CA ASN A 118 -9.22 0.04 -11.99
C ASN A 118 -9.74 -0.92 -10.92
N TYR A 119 -8.88 -1.79 -10.39
CA TYR A 119 -9.31 -2.83 -9.47
C TYR A 119 -8.33 -3.04 -8.32
N VAL A 120 -8.86 -3.35 -7.14
CA VAL A 120 -8.10 -3.99 -6.06
C VAL A 120 -8.55 -5.43 -5.94
N VAL A 121 -7.60 -6.36 -5.97
CA VAL A 121 -7.86 -7.80 -6.10
C VAL A 121 -7.24 -8.56 -4.95
N ASN A 122 -8.00 -9.49 -4.39
CA ASN A 122 -7.51 -10.51 -3.48
C ASN A 122 -7.53 -11.88 -4.20
N PRO A 123 -6.39 -12.33 -4.75
CA PRO A 123 -6.33 -13.59 -5.49
C PRO A 123 -6.61 -14.81 -4.60
N ALA A 124 -6.25 -14.77 -3.32
CA ALA A 124 -6.50 -15.86 -2.38
C ALA A 124 -7.99 -16.11 -2.12
N THR A 125 -8.82 -15.07 -2.21
CA THR A 125 -10.28 -15.17 -2.01
C THR A 125 -11.08 -15.07 -3.30
N ARG A 126 -10.42 -14.83 -4.44
CA ARG A 126 -11.05 -14.54 -5.75
C ARG A 126 -12.10 -13.43 -5.66
N ARG A 127 -11.78 -12.40 -4.88
CA ARG A 127 -12.62 -11.20 -4.72
C ARG A 127 -11.89 -10.00 -5.30
N TRP A 128 -12.67 -9.05 -5.75
CA TRP A 128 -12.18 -7.79 -6.28
C TRP A 128 -13.14 -6.66 -5.91
N ASP A 129 -12.60 -5.45 -5.93
CA ASP A 129 -13.33 -4.20 -5.78
C ASP A 129 -12.95 -3.28 -6.94
N SER A 130 -13.93 -2.74 -7.64
CA SER A 130 -13.70 -1.67 -8.62
C SER A 130 -13.33 -0.38 -7.90
N LEU A 131 -12.31 0.29 -8.40
CA LEU A 131 -12.00 1.65 -8.03
C LEU A 131 -12.87 2.60 -8.88
N PRO A 132 -13.54 3.59 -8.26
CA PRO A 132 -14.19 4.63 -9.02
C PRO A 132 -13.13 5.48 -9.73
N ASP A 133 -13.52 6.13 -10.82
CA ASP A 133 -12.66 7.10 -11.50
C ASP A 133 -12.14 8.12 -10.49
N HIS A 134 -10.82 8.31 -10.50
CA HIS A 134 -10.21 9.30 -9.64
C HIS A 134 -10.32 10.68 -10.31
N PRO A 135 -10.55 11.75 -9.53
CA PRO A 135 -10.52 13.10 -10.08
C PRO A 135 -9.12 13.39 -10.65
N PRO A 136 -9.02 14.12 -11.78
CA PRO A 136 -7.75 14.52 -12.33
C PRO A 136 -6.97 15.32 -11.27
N ILE A 137 -5.69 14.99 -11.10
CA ILE A 137 -4.83 15.73 -10.19
C ILE A 137 -4.24 16.91 -10.95
N ASP A 138 -4.71 18.11 -10.60
CA ASP A 138 -4.11 19.36 -11.04
C ASP A 138 -3.00 19.76 -10.06
N VAL A 139 -1.75 19.64 -10.51
CA VAL A 139 -0.62 20.24 -9.80
C VAL A 139 -0.23 21.52 -10.53
N MET A 140 -0.57 22.67 -9.96
CA MET A 140 -0.14 23.99 -10.44
C MET A 140 -0.60 24.34 -11.88
N GLY A 141 -1.79 23.89 -12.29
CA GLY A 141 -2.35 24.13 -13.62
C GLY A 141 -1.86 23.15 -14.70
N VAL A 142 -1.13 22.10 -14.32
CA VAL A 142 -0.57 21.10 -15.24
C VAL A 142 -1.17 19.74 -14.94
N GLU A 143 -1.71 19.12 -15.99
CA GLU A 143 -2.17 17.73 -15.94
C GLU A 143 -0.95 16.82 -15.71
N CYS A 144 -0.86 16.29 -14.49
CA CYS A 144 0.25 15.45 -14.07
C CYS A 144 -0.14 13.97 -14.25
N MET A 145 0.81 13.13 -14.65
CA MET A 145 0.59 11.69 -14.51
C MET A 145 0.51 11.35 -13.03
N THR A 146 -0.14 10.25 -12.70
CA THR A 146 -0.30 9.83 -11.32
C THR A 146 0.06 8.36 -11.19
N THR A 147 0.66 7.99 -10.06
CA THR A 147 0.97 6.60 -9.74
C THR A 147 0.25 6.26 -8.46
N ALA A 148 -0.57 5.21 -8.52
CA ALA A 148 -1.36 4.75 -7.41
C ALA A 148 -0.61 3.69 -6.61
N TYR A 149 -0.71 3.79 -5.28
CA TYR A 149 -0.07 2.91 -4.32
C TYR A 149 -1.09 2.35 -3.35
N LEU A 150 -0.98 1.06 -3.07
CA LEU A 150 -1.90 0.34 -2.19
C LEU A 150 -1.34 0.28 -0.77
N VAL A 151 -2.12 0.75 0.19
CA VAL A 151 -1.76 0.72 1.60
C VAL A 151 -2.78 -0.09 2.37
N CYS A 152 -2.31 -1.17 3.00
CA CYS A 152 -3.12 -1.98 3.89
C CYS A 152 -2.27 -2.38 5.10
N ASP A 153 -2.73 -2.03 6.30
CA ASP A 153 -2.17 -2.58 7.54
C ASP A 153 -3.24 -3.44 8.23
N PRO A 154 -3.20 -4.78 8.07
CA PRO A 154 -4.20 -5.68 8.64
C PRO A 154 -4.21 -5.67 10.18
N THR A 155 -3.19 -5.10 10.84
CA THR A 155 -3.17 -4.96 12.30
C THR A 155 -3.90 -3.71 12.79
N ALA A 156 -3.99 -2.68 11.94
CA ALA A 156 -4.68 -1.43 12.22
C ALA A 156 -6.13 -1.43 11.71
N SER A 157 -6.37 -1.95 10.50
CA SER A 157 -7.66 -1.89 9.83
C SER A 157 -7.85 -3.05 8.84
N LEU A 158 -9.08 -3.55 8.70
CA LEU A 158 -9.43 -4.49 7.63
C LEU A 158 -9.68 -3.79 6.28
N HIS A 159 -9.67 -2.46 6.28
CA HIS A 159 -9.83 -1.63 5.10
C HIS A 159 -8.48 -1.23 4.55
N TYR A 160 -8.32 -1.31 3.24
CA TYR A 160 -7.20 -0.74 2.51
C TYR A 160 -7.52 0.70 2.06
N GLU A 161 -6.46 1.46 1.81
CA GLU A 161 -6.47 2.77 1.14
C GLU A 161 -5.64 2.69 -0.15
N VAL A 162 -6.01 3.48 -1.16
CA VAL A 162 -5.22 3.66 -2.39
C VAL A 162 -4.84 5.12 -2.49
N PHE A 163 -3.54 5.40 -2.54
CA PHE A 163 -2.97 6.74 -2.60
C PHE A 163 -2.62 7.04 -4.04
N ASN A 164 -3.19 8.09 -4.62
CA ASN A 164 -2.81 8.51 -5.95
C ASN A 164 -1.79 9.65 -5.89
N ILE A 165 -0.52 9.32 -6.11
CA ILE A 165 0.61 10.25 -5.94
C ILE A 165 0.94 10.87 -7.29
N PRO A 166 1.10 12.21 -7.39
CA PRO A 166 1.55 12.86 -8.61
C PRO A 166 2.92 12.32 -9.03
N SER A 167 3.04 11.88 -10.27
CA SER A 167 4.28 11.49 -10.92
C SER A 167 4.52 12.45 -12.07
N PHE A 168 5.54 13.29 -11.97
CA PHE A 168 5.84 14.19 -13.08
C PHE A 168 6.40 13.41 -14.25
N PRO A 169 5.90 13.63 -15.48
CA PRO A 169 6.48 13.03 -16.66
C PRO A 169 7.95 13.36 -16.76
N CYS A 170 8.80 12.36 -17.03
CA CYS A 170 10.14 12.58 -17.55
C CYS A 170 10.02 13.38 -18.85
N LYS A 171 10.23 14.72 -18.81
CA LYS A 171 10.13 15.69 -19.93
C LYS A 171 9.60 15.09 -21.24
N ILE A 172 8.30 14.83 -21.35
CA ILE A 172 7.73 14.40 -22.64
C ILE A 172 7.60 15.66 -23.49
N ASN A 173 8.36 15.73 -24.58
CA ASN A 173 8.46 16.87 -25.50
C ASN A 173 9.20 18.13 -25.00
N GLY A 174 9.92 18.03 -23.87
CA GLY A 174 10.98 18.99 -23.54
C GLY A 174 10.59 20.35 -22.97
N HIS A 175 9.32 20.61 -22.63
CA HIS A 175 8.95 21.86 -21.98
C HIS A 175 7.92 21.65 -20.86
N LEU A 176 8.39 21.67 -19.61
CA LEU A 176 7.54 22.03 -18.48
C LEU A 176 7.55 23.56 -18.38
N ASP A 177 6.50 24.16 -17.79
CA ASP A 177 6.51 25.58 -17.44
C ASP A 177 7.81 25.87 -16.65
N PRO A 178 8.63 26.87 -17.05
CA PRO A 178 9.85 27.23 -16.31
C PRO A 178 9.62 27.42 -14.81
N LEU A 179 8.45 27.94 -14.40
CA LEU A 179 8.09 28.10 -12.99
C LEU A 179 7.90 26.75 -12.28
N LEU A 180 7.37 25.76 -13.00
CA LEU A 180 7.23 24.40 -12.49
C LEU A 180 8.61 23.71 -12.41
N GLU A 181 9.49 23.93 -13.39
CA GLU A 181 10.86 23.38 -13.36
C GLU A 181 11.68 23.87 -12.15
N GLU A 182 11.48 25.13 -11.74
CA GLU A 182 12.16 25.74 -10.58
C GLU A 182 11.50 25.46 -9.23
N SER A 183 10.29 24.87 -9.23
CA SER A 183 9.56 24.58 -8.00
C SER A 183 10.25 23.51 -7.15
N GLU A 184 10.20 23.68 -5.82
CA GLU A 184 10.75 22.72 -4.85
C GLU A 184 10.12 21.33 -4.99
N TRP A 185 10.96 20.31 -4.87
CA TRP A 185 10.55 18.91 -4.85
C TRP A 185 11.21 18.13 -3.70
N PRO A 186 10.44 17.35 -2.91
CA PRO A 186 8.98 17.36 -2.85
C PRO A 186 8.44 18.74 -2.43
N GLN A 187 7.20 19.06 -2.81
CA GLN A 187 6.55 20.30 -2.42
C GLN A 187 6.41 20.40 -0.89
N ALA A 188 6.39 21.62 -0.35
CA ALA A 188 6.18 21.87 1.09
C ALA A 188 4.86 21.26 1.60
N THR A 189 3.78 21.37 0.82
CA THR A 189 2.52 20.67 1.06
C THR A 189 2.08 20.01 -0.23
N CYS A 190 1.83 18.70 -0.20
CA CYS A 190 1.30 17.94 -1.33
C CYS A 190 -0.10 17.47 -1.00
N THR A 191 -1.09 17.83 -1.83
CA THR A 191 -2.46 17.31 -1.72
C THR A 191 -2.64 16.20 -2.73
N MET A 192 -3.00 15.02 -2.25
CA MET A 192 -3.24 13.83 -3.06
C MET A 192 -4.64 13.28 -2.80
N HIS A 193 -5.21 12.60 -3.79
CA HIS A 193 -6.48 11.92 -3.61
C HIS A 193 -6.24 10.52 -3.05
N VAL A 194 -6.95 10.19 -1.97
CA VAL A 194 -6.87 8.90 -1.29
C VAL A 194 -8.23 8.23 -1.35
N PHE A 195 -8.29 7.06 -1.98
CA PHE A 195 -9.46 6.21 -1.94
C PHE A 195 -9.44 5.39 -0.64
N SER A 196 -10.57 5.29 0.04
CA SER A 196 -10.72 4.36 1.18
C SER A 196 -11.75 3.29 0.86
N SER A 197 -11.37 2.02 1.03
CA SER A 197 -12.33 0.89 0.91
C SER A 197 -13.45 0.92 1.95
N ARG A 198 -13.28 1.71 3.03
CA ARG A 198 -14.30 1.92 4.06
C ARG A 198 -15.42 2.84 3.59
N THR A 199 -15.06 3.98 2.97
CA THR A 199 -16.03 4.99 2.51
C THR A 199 -16.42 4.78 1.05
N ARG A 200 -15.62 4.04 0.28
CA ARG A 200 -15.75 3.83 -1.16
C ARG A 200 -15.66 5.14 -1.97
N CYS A 201 -14.96 6.14 -1.44
CA CYS A 201 -14.81 7.45 -2.07
C CYS A 201 -13.34 7.87 -2.11
N TRP A 202 -13.00 8.70 -3.11
CA TRP A 202 -11.77 9.48 -3.15
C TRP A 202 -11.93 10.74 -2.31
N GLU A 203 -10.98 11.00 -1.42
CA GLU A 203 -10.95 12.21 -0.60
C GLU A 203 -9.57 12.89 -0.73
N PRO A 204 -9.52 14.23 -0.86
CA PRO A 204 -8.25 14.95 -0.86
C PRO A 204 -7.63 14.89 0.54
N ARG A 205 -6.33 14.60 0.60
CA ARG A 205 -5.56 14.58 1.84
C ARG A 205 -4.24 15.32 1.60
N SER A 206 -3.96 16.30 2.47
CA SER A 206 -2.75 17.13 2.40
C SER A 206 -1.67 16.60 3.33
N PHE A 207 -0.43 16.61 2.83
CA PHE A 207 0.75 16.13 3.54
C PHE A 207 1.82 17.19 3.48
N ASP A 208 2.35 17.55 4.64
CA ASP A 208 3.47 18.49 4.74
C ASP A 208 4.80 17.73 4.66
N ARG A 209 5.74 18.29 3.90
CA ARG A 209 7.10 17.78 3.77
C ARG A 209 7.84 17.97 5.09
N ASP A 210 8.40 16.89 5.61
CA ASP A 210 9.34 16.94 6.73
C ASP A 210 10.78 17.12 6.21
N GLY A 211 11.52 18.07 6.77
CA GLY A 211 12.89 18.42 6.35
C GLY A 211 12.96 19.53 5.29
N ASP A 212 14.02 19.51 4.47
CA ASP A 212 14.27 20.46 3.37
C ASP A 212 13.91 19.83 2.00
N ALA A 213 13.73 20.67 0.96
CA ALA A 213 13.49 20.17 -0.38
C ALA A 213 14.72 19.41 -0.89
N ILE A 214 14.50 18.29 -1.60
CA ILE A 214 15.58 17.49 -2.18
C ILE A 214 16.23 18.22 -3.36
N GLY A 215 15.45 19.05 -4.04
CA GLY A 215 15.90 19.90 -5.14
C GLY A 215 14.71 20.58 -5.78
N THR A 216 14.83 20.87 -7.07
CA THR A 216 13.69 21.31 -7.88
C THR A 216 13.12 20.17 -8.72
N ILE A 217 11.90 20.33 -9.22
CA ILE A 217 11.28 19.38 -10.16
C ILE A 217 12.23 19.07 -11.32
N ALA A 218 12.91 20.07 -11.89
CA ALA A 218 13.88 19.86 -12.97
C ALA A 218 15.05 18.93 -12.60
N THR A 219 15.51 18.97 -11.35
CA THR A 219 16.60 18.12 -10.86
C THR A 219 16.17 16.71 -10.47
N SER A 220 14.89 16.53 -10.10
CA SER A 220 14.33 15.22 -9.73
C SER A 220 14.38 14.20 -10.88
N PHE A 221 14.31 14.68 -12.12
CA PHE A 221 14.41 13.84 -13.34
C PHE A 221 15.80 13.26 -13.63
N ARG A 222 16.84 13.61 -12.85
CA ARG A 222 18.21 13.10 -13.08
C ARG A 222 18.58 11.89 -12.23
N ILE A 223 17.70 11.46 -11.32
CA ILE A 223 17.93 10.29 -10.48
C ILE A 223 17.33 9.07 -11.19
N ASN A 224 18.08 8.48 -12.12
CA ASN A 224 17.84 7.11 -12.56
C ASN A 224 18.39 6.18 -11.46
N ILE A 225 17.52 5.33 -10.90
CA ILE A 225 17.93 4.11 -10.18
C ILE A 225 18.17 3.02 -11.23
#